data_AF-X1RJS7-F1
#
_entry.id   AF-X1RJS7-F1
#
_cell.length_a   1.000
_cell.length_b   1.000
_cell.length_c   1.000
_cell.angle_alpha   90.00
_cell.angle_beta   90.00
_cell.angle_gamma   90.00
#
_symmetry.space_group_name_H-M   'P 1'
#
loop_
_entity.id
_entity.type
_entity.pdbx_description
1 polymer ?
#
loop_
_entity_poly.entity_id
_entity_poly.type
_entity_poly.pdbx_seq_one_letter_code
_entity_poly.pdbx_strand_id
1 'polypeptide(L)'
;MSIENELGTATESPPLFNYLQELIPLEDIRDFASPKRIGSIDFVKGFAIVFIILAHSSSAWLNAENQYVYGILFALMDFLGPSLFVFLSSLSVIFSIKNKQNILPPKVIRMRIFSRGAMIIIIAMIYNIASLTLDGWGVPFPFNLWGWNILMFIGFSQ
;
A
#
# COMPACT_ATOMS: atom_id res chain seq x y z
N MET A 1 35.10 6.78 -57.77
CA MET A 1 35.24 7.24 -56.39
C MET A 1 34.72 6.11 -55.52
N SER A 2 35.61 5.55 -54.70
CA SER A 2 35.59 4.17 -54.16
C SER A 2 34.48 3.91 -53.14
N ILE A 3 33.97 2.67 -53.15
CA ILE A 3 33.04 2.05 -52.17
C ILE A 3 33.62 2.08 -50.73
N GLU A 4 34.90 2.42 -50.56
CA GLU A 4 35.56 2.59 -49.26
C GLU A 4 35.00 3.71 -48.38
N ASN A 5 34.22 4.66 -48.93
CA ASN A 5 33.72 5.78 -48.15
C ASN A 5 32.43 5.50 -47.34
N GLU A 6 31.81 4.32 -47.51
CA GLU A 6 30.60 3.94 -46.76
C GLU A 6 30.87 2.98 -45.59
N LEU A 7 32.09 2.43 -45.46
CA LEU A 7 32.44 1.50 -44.37
C LEU A 7 33.13 2.17 -43.17
N GLY A 8 33.35 3.48 -43.21
CA GLY A 8 34.11 4.23 -42.19
C GLY A 8 33.29 4.78 -41.02
N THR A 9 31.97 4.59 -40.99
CA THR A 9 31.08 5.22 -40.00
C THR A 9 30.24 4.22 -39.20
N ALA A 10 30.65 2.94 -39.16
CA ALA A 10 29.94 1.87 -38.46
C ALA A 10 30.38 1.65 -36.99
N THR A 11 30.90 2.69 -36.32
CA THR A 11 31.34 2.60 -34.89
C THR A 11 30.83 3.73 -34.01
N GLU A 12 30.00 4.64 -34.51
CA GLU A 12 29.36 5.61 -33.64
C GLU A 12 28.07 5.01 -33.12
N SER A 13 28.12 4.53 -31.87
CA SER A 13 26.90 4.26 -31.10
C SER A 13 25.98 5.49 -31.23
N PRO A 14 24.70 5.33 -31.62
CA PRO A 14 23.83 6.46 -31.81
C PRO A 14 23.81 7.31 -30.52
N PRO A 15 23.73 8.65 -30.64
CA PRO A 15 23.81 9.53 -29.49
C PRO A 15 22.77 9.14 -28.44
N LEU A 16 23.14 9.18 -27.16
CA LEU A 16 22.27 8.85 -26.01
C LEU A 16 20.88 9.52 -26.09
N PHE A 17 20.83 10.70 -26.72
CA PHE A 17 19.60 11.43 -26.98
C PHE A 17 18.60 10.66 -27.86
N ASN A 18 19.06 9.86 -28.83
CA ASN A 18 18.20 9.02 -29.67
C ASN A 18 17.54 7.89 -28.85
N TYR A 19 18.24 7.34 -27.84
CA TYR A 19 17.65 6.35 -26.92
C TYR A 19 16.65 6.98 -25.93
N LEU A 20 16.83 8.26 -25.60
CA LEU A 20 15.86 9.02 -24.80
C LEU A 20 14.65 9.50 -25.64
N GLN A 21 14.86 9.68 -26.96
CA GLN A 21 13.83 10.01 -27.96
C GLN A 21 13.11 8.78 -28.51
N GLU A 22 13.58 7.56 -28.21
CA GLU A 22 12.81 6.34 -28.39
C GLU A 22 11.62 6.46 -27.43
N LEU A 23 10.57 7.11 -27.93
CA LEU A 23 9.31 7.39 -27.27
C LEU A 23 8.75 6.05 -26.83
N ILE A 24 9.06 5.64 -25.61
CA ILE A 24 8.28 4.62 -24.93
C ILE A 24 6.85 5.17 -24.98
N PRO A 25 5.93 4.55 -25.73
CA PRO A 25 4.60 5.10 -25.92
C PRO A 25 3.99 5.34 -24.54
N LEU A 26 3.59 6.58 -24.28
CA LEU A 26 3.09 7.01 -22.98
C LEU A 26 1.89 6.16 -22.54
N GLU A 27 1.10 5.68 -23.50
CA GLU A 27 0.04 4.69 -23.32
C GLU A 27 0.51 3.41 -22.61
N ASP A 28 1.66 2.83 -23.00
CA ASP A 28 2.19 1.62 -22.38
C ASP A 28 2.64 1.90 -20.94
N ILE A 29 3.26 3.06 -20.68
CA ILE A 29 3.62 3.48 -19.31
C ILE A 29 2.35 3.64 -18.44
N ARG A 30 1.26 4.17 -19.03
CA ARG A 30 0.00 4.43 -18.34
C ARG A 30 -0.73 3.15 -17.97
N ASP A 31 -0.73 2.16 -18.85
CA ASP A 31 -1.32 0.83 -18.56
C ASP A 31 -0.54 0.07 -17.49
N PHE A 32 0.77 0.26 -17.39
CA PHE A 32 1.58 -0.29 -16.28
C PHE A 32 1.49 0.54 -14.98
N ALA A 33 1.04 1.79 -15.07
CA ALA A 33 0.82 2.65 -13.92
C ALA A 33 -0.44 2.21 -13.12
N SER A 34 -1.48 1.77 -13.82
CA SER A 34 -2.75 1.35 -13.22
C SER A 34 -2.58 0.04 -12.41
N PRO A 35 -2.86 0.04 -11.10
CA PRO A 35 -2.96 -1.20 -10.34
C PRO A 35 -4.18 -1.96 -10.85
N LYS A 36 -3.97 -3.12 -11.49
CA LYS A 36 -5.06 -4.03 -11.84
C LYS A 36 -5.68 -4.52 -10.53
N ARG A 37 -6.85 -3.98 -10.17
CA ARG A 37 -7.56 -4.31 -8.93
C ARG A 37 -8.24 -5.66 -9.07
N ILE A 38 -8.22 -6.45 -7.99
CA ILE A 38 -8.91 -7.73 -7.95
C ILE A 38 -10.23 -7.51 -7.23
N GLY A 39 -11.32 -7.46 -7.99
CA GLY A 39 -12.66 -7.14 -7.47
C GLY A 39 -13.09 -8.02 -6.31
N SER A 40 -12.77 -9.31 -6.34
CA SER A 40 -13.06 -10.23 -5.24
C SER A 40 -12.37 -9.84 -3.93
N ILE A 41 -11.13 -9.37 -3.99
CA ILE A 41 -10.39 -8.93 -2.80
C ILE A 41 -10.97 -7.63 -2.27
N ASP A 42 -11.30 -6.70 -3.15
CA ASP A 42 -11.92 -5.42 -2.77
C ASP A 42 -13.31 -5.63 -2.14
N PHE A 43 -14.08 -6.63 -2.59
CA PHE A 43 -15.35 -7.01 -1.98
C PHE A 43 -15.16 -7.50 -0.53
N VAL A 44 -14.24 -8.44 -0.29
CA VAL A 44 -14.01 -8.95 1.07
C VAL A 44 -13.41 -7.88 1.99
N LYS A 45 -12.58 -6.95 1.46
CA LYS A 45 -12.15 -5.77 2.22
C LYS A 45 -13.33 -4.87 2.62
N GLY A 46 -14.29 -4.67 1.72
CA GLY A 46 -15.52 -3.95 2.02
C GLY A 46 -16.30 -4.60 3.17
N PHE A 47 -16.40 -5.92 3.16
CA PHE A 47 -16.99 -6.69 4.26
C PHE A 47 -16.26 -6.46 5.58
N ALA A 48 -14.92 -6.48 5.58
CA ALA A 48 -14.13 -6.19 6.78
C ALA A 48 -14.35 -4.76 7.32
N ILE A 49 -14.50 -3.76 6.43
CA ILE A 49 -14.81 -2.38 6.82
C ILE A 49 -16.15 -2.30 7.55
N VAL A 50 -17.17 -3.06 7.13
CA VAL A 50 -18.46 -3.08 7.82
C VAL A 50 -18.29 -3.52 9.27
N PHE A 51 -17.50 -4.57 9.54
CA PHE A 51 -17.21 -5.02 10.91
C PHE A 51 -16.47 -3.97 11.72
N ILE A 52 -15.52 -3.26 11.12
CA ILE A 52 -14.79 -2.17 11.78
C ILE A 52 -15.76 -1.05 12.19
N ILE A 53 -16.68 -0.65 11.29
CA ILE A 53 -17.68 0.38 11.58
C ILE A 53 -18.61 -0.07 12.70
N LEU A 54 -19.10 -1.32 12.65
CA LEU A 54 -19.97 -1.88 13.68
C LEU A 54 -19.28 -1.89 15.05
N ALA A 55 -18.01 -2.28 15.09
CA ALA A 55 -17.23 -2.28 16.33
C ALA A 55 -17.09 -0.88 16.93
N HIS A 56 -16.76 0.13 16.12
CA HIS A 56 -16.60 1.50 16.61
C HIS A 56 -17.95 2.18 16.93
N SER A 57 -19.02 1.76 16.28
CA SER A 57 -20.37 2.29 16.51
C SER A 57 -21.07 1.62 17.70
N SER A 58 -20.60 0.44 18.12
CA SER A 58 -21.20 -0.35 19.20
C SER A 58 -21.30 0.41 20.52
N SER A 59 -20.32 1.26 20.84
CA SER A 59 -20.28 2.05 22.07
C SER A 59 -21.41 3.08 22.17
N ALA A 60 -21.94 3.52 21.02
CA ALA A 60 -23.08 4.44 20.98
C ALA A 60 -24.44 3.73 21.09
N TRP A 61 -24.49 2.42 20.83
CA TRP A 61 -25.74 1.64 20.76
C TRP A 61 -25.92 0.68 21.94
N LEU A 62 -24.84 0.29 22.62
CA LEU A 62 -24.86 -0.68 23.70
C LEU A 62 -24.91 -0.01 25.08
N ASN A 63 -25.80 -0.53 25.93
CA ASN A 63 -25.84 -0.20 27.35
C ASN A 63 -24.72 -0.95 28.11
N ALA A 64 -24.33 -0.43 29.29
CA ALA A 64 -23.25 -0.96 30.12
C ALA A 64 -23.39 -2.46 30.46
N GLU A 65 -24.63 -2.97 30.58
CA GLU A 65 -24.92 -4.38 30.86
C GLU A 65 -24.55 -5.32 29.70
N ASN A 66 -24.65 -4.85 28.45
CA ASN A 66 -24.37 -5.64 27.25
C ASN A 66 -22.90 -5.54 26.82
N GLN A 67 -22.11 -4.70 27.49
CA GLN A 67 -20.74 -4.41 27.09
C GLN A 67 -19.80 -5.61 27.28
N TYR A 68 -20.06 -6.47 28.28
CA TYR A 68 -19.32 -7.71 28.48
C TYR A 68 -19.55 -8.71 27.34
N VAL A 69 -20.81 -8.91 26.94
CA VAL A 69 -21.18 -9.79 25.82
C VAL A 69 -20.58 -9.27 24.51
N TYR A 70 -20.61 -7.95 24.31
CA TYR A 70 -19.93 -7.31 23.20
C TYR A 70 -18.42 -7.55 23.21
N GLY A 71 -17.75 -7.44 24.35
CA GLY A 71 -16.31 -7.71 24.45
C GLY A 71 -15.95 -9.13 24.00
N ILE A 72 -16.75 -10.13 24.40
CA ILE A 72 -16.57 -11.52 23.95
C ILE A 72 -16.81 -11.64 22.44
N LEU A 73 -17.91 -11.07 21.94
CA LEU A 73 -18.24 -11.12 20.52
C LEU A 73 -17.17 -10.42 19.67
N PHE A 74 -16.70 -9.26 20.11
CA PHE A 74 -15.64 -8.50 19.46
C PHE A 74 -14.35 -9.30 19.38
N ALA A 75 -13.92 -9.94 20.48
CA ALA A 75 -12.75 -10.79 20.49
C ALA A 75 -12.89 -12.01 19.56
N LEU A 76 -14.08 -12.62 19.50
CA LEU A 76 -14.35 -13.76 18.60
C LEU A 76 -14.45 -13.35 17.13
N MET A 77 -14.88 -12.13 16.84
CA MET A 77 -15.09 -11.62 15.48
C MET A 77 -13.96 -10.73 14.98
N ASP A 78 -12.90 -10.47 15.77
CA ASP A 78 -11.78 -9.60 15.39
C ASP A 78 -11.12 -10.06 14.09
N PHE A 79 -11.05 -11.37 13.87
CA PHE A 79 -10.53 -11.96 12.64
C PHE A 79 -11.27 -11.53 11.37
N LEU A 80 -12.53 -11.08 11.48
CA LEU A 80 -13.36 -10.60 10.36
C LEU A 80 -13.23 -9.09 10.11
N GLY A 81 -12.70 -8.32 11.07
CA GLY A 81 -12.59 -6.87 10.99
C GLY A 81 -11.17 -6.43 10.60
N PRO A 82 -10.41 -5.79 11.52
CA PRO A 82 -9.07 -5.28 11.22
C PRO A 82 -8.10 -6.33 10.67
N SER A 83 -8.10 -7.54 11.24
CA SER A 83 -7.15 -8.60 10.84
C SER A 83 -7.40 -9.05 9.40
N LEU A 84 -8.66 -9.28 9.02
CA LEU A 84 -9.03 -9.63 7.64
C LEU A 84 -8.64 -8.51 6.67
N PHE A 85 -8.91 -7.26 7.04
CA PHE A 85 -8.59 -6.12 6.19
C PHE A 85 -7.08 -6.02 5.89
N VAL A 86 -6.25 -6.12 6.94
CA VAL A 86 -4.78 -6.06 6.80
C VAL A 86 -4.25 -7.25 6.01
N PHE A 87 -4.78 -8.46 6.25
CA PHE A 87 -4.41 -9.66 5.50
C PHE A 87 -4.74 -9.55 4.00
N LEU A 88 -5.93 -9.03 3.67
CA LEU A 88 -6.30 -8.82 2.27
C LEU A 88 -5.51 -7.67 1.63
N SER A 89 -5.08 -6.69 2.42
CA SER A 89 -4.17 -5.63 1.97
C SER A 89 -2.86 -6.22 1.46
N SER A 90 -2.20 -7.08 2.24
CA SER A 90 -0.95 -7.73 1.83
C SER A 90 -1.14 -8.69 0.64
N LEU A 91 -2.21 -9.49 0.63
CA LEU A 91 -2.52 -10.35 -0.52
C LEU A 91 -2.70 -9.56 -1.81
N SER A 92 -3.33 -8.39 -1.75
CA SER A 92 -3.47 -7.51 -2.92
C SER A 92 -2.12 -7.09 -3.50
N VAL A 93 -1.15 -6.83 -2.61
CA VAL A 93 0.21 -6.47 -3.03
C VAL A 93 0.92 -7.66 -3.67
N ILE A 94 0.82 -8.85 -3.09
CA ILE A 94 1.42 -10.08 -3.64
C ILE A 94 0.90 -10.32 -5.07
N PHE A 95 -0.41 -10.24 -5.29
CA PHE A 95 -0.96 -10.39 -6.63
C PHE A 95 -0.55 -9.25 -7.58
N SER A 96 -0.45 -8.01 -7.07
CA SER A 96 0.05 -6.87 -7.84
C SER A 96 1.51 -7.06 -8.28
N ILE A 97 2.38 -7.62 -7.42
CA ILE A 97 3.76 -7.99 -7.76
C ILE A 97 3.74 -9.06 -8.84
N LYS A 98 3.00 -10.15 -8.63
CA LYS A 98 2.93 -11.29 -9.56
C LYS A 98 2.48 -10.85 -10.96
N ASN A 99 1.51 -9.92 -11.02
CA ASN A 99 1.02 -9.39 -12.29
C ASN A 99 2.03 -8.47 -13.00
N LYS A 100 2.98 -7.88 -12.27
CA LYS A 100 3.96 -6.91 -12.81
C LYS A 100 5.35 -7.51 -13.05
N GLN A 101 5.62 -8.70 -12.53
CA GLN A 101 6.94 -9.32 -12.55
C GLN A 101 7.52 -9.54 -13.95
N ASN A 102 6.67 -9.76 -14.96
CA ASN A 102 7.09 -9.96 -16.35
C ASN A 102 7.10 -8.67 -17.20
N ILE A 103 6.73 -7.55 -16.59
CA ILE A 103 6.46 -6.30 -17.28
C ILE A 103 7.43 -5.21 -16.85
N LEU A 104 7.66 -5.10 -15.54
CA LEU A 104 8.47 -4.04 -14.94
C LEU A 104 9.71 -4.61 -14.27
N PRO A 105 10.84 -3.85 -14.25
CA PRO A 105 12.02 -4.26 -13.51
C PRO A 105 11.70 -4.47 -12.01
N PRO A 106 12.25 -5.52 -11.37
CA PRO A 106 11.95 -5.85 -9.98
C PRO A 106 12.34 -4.72 -9.00
N LYS A 107 13.34 -3.90 -9.34
CA LYS A 107 13.72 -2.72 -8.57
C LYS A 107 12.59 -1.68 -8.50
N VAL A 108 11.89 -1.44 -9.61
CA VAL A 108 10.80 -0.46 -9.70
C VAL A 108 9.58 -0.95 -8.94
N ILE A 109 9.25 -2.24 -9.03
CA ILE A 109 8.13 -2.85 -8.31
C ILE A 109 8.34 -2.72 -6.80
N ARG A 110 9.52 -3.10 -6.30
CA ARG A 110 9.88 -3.00 -4.87
C ARG A 110 9.85 -1.56 -4.38
N MET A 111 10.46 -0.63 -5.12
CA MET A 111 10.49 0.78 -4.73
C MET A 111 9.09 1.39 -4.66
N ARG A 112 8.18 1.02 -5.58
CA ARG A 112 6.79 1.51 -5.57
C ARG A 112 6.00 0.99 -4.38
N ILE A 113 6.22 -0.26 -3.98
CA ILE A 113 5.54 -0.86 -2.82
C ILE A 113 6.09 -0.26 -1.54
N PHE A 114 7.41 -0.19 -1.43
CA PHE A 114 8.09 0.44 -0.30
C PHE A 114 7.69 1.91 -0.13
N SER A 115 7.61 2.69 -1.21
CA SER A 115 7.23 4.10 -1.13
C SER A 115 5.78 4.29 -0.69
N ARG A 116 4.87 3.40 -1.10
CA ARG A 116 3.47 3.40 -0.62
C ARG A 116 3.39 3.05 0.87
N GLY A 117 4.10 2.00 1.31
CA GLY A 117 4.17 1.63 2.72
C GLY A 117 4.75 2.75 3.58
N ALA A 118 5.89 3.31 3.17
CA ALA A 118 6.55 4.42 3.84
C ALA A 118 5.64 5.67 3.94
N MET A 119 4.92 6.01 2.86
CA MET A 119 3.97 7.12 2.87
C MET A 119 2.87 6.91 3.92
N ILE A 120 2.29 5.72 3.99
CA ILE A 120 1.25 5.38 4.96
C ILE A 120 1.81 5.40 6.39
N ILE A 121 3.02 4.89 6.60
CA ILE A 121 3.71 4.91 7.89
C ILE A 121 3.95 6.35 8.36
N ILE A 122 4.41 7.24 7.48
CA ILE A 122 4.62 8.65 7.83
C ILE A 122 3.30 9.29 8.29
N ILE A 123 2.20 9.02 7.59
CA ILE A 123 0.86 9.49 7.99
C ILE A 123 0.47 8.90 9.35
N ALA A 124 0.74 7.60 9.57
CA ALA A 124 0.46 6.92 10.83
C ALA A 124 1.26 7.50 12.00
N MET A 125 2.51 7.89 11.78
CA MET A 125 3.36 8.54 12.80
C MET A 125 2.80 9.91 13.20
N ILE A 126 2.36 10.72 12.23
CA ILE A 126 1.73 12.02 12.51
C ILE A 126 0.44 11.82 13.31
N TYR A 127 -0.38 10.84 12.91
CA TYR A 127 -1.59 10.47 13.65
C TYR A 127 -1.29 10.00 15.09
N ASN A 128 -0.23 9.21 15.29
CA ASN A 128 0.17 8.75 16.61
C ASN A 128 0.60 9.90 17.52
N ILE A 129 1.35 10.87 17.01
CA ILE A 129 1.72 12.08 17.77
C ILE A 129 0.45 12.79 18.24
N ALA A 130 -0.49 13.07 17.33
CA ALA A 130 -1.72 13.76 17.67
C ALA A 130 -2.60 12.97 18.65
N SER A 131 -2.86 11.69 18.37
CA SER A 131 -3.74 10.88 19.23
C SER A 131 -3.17 10.67 20.63
N LEU A 132 -1.90 10.25 20.75
CA LEU A 132 -1.29 9.93 22.04
C LEU A 132 -0.99 11.17 22.91
N THR A 133 -0.85 12.35 22.30
CA THR A 133 -0.70 13.60 23.06
C THR A 133 -2.04 14.13 23.56
N LEU A 134 -3.13 13.92 22.80
CA LEU A 134 -4.47 14.37 23.17
C LEU A 134 -5.17 13.46 24.18
N ASP A 135 -4.84 12.17 24.20
CA ASP A 135 -5.49 11.17 25.07
C ASP A 135 -5.06 11.24 26.56
N GLY A 136 -4.15 12.16 26.91
CA GLY A 136 -3.73 12.39 28.31
C GLY A 136 -2.74 11.36 28.89
N TRP A 137 -2.40 10.30 28.14
CA TRP A 137 -1.44 9.28 28.55
C TRP A 137 0.03 9.75 28.47
N GLY A 138 0.30 10.89 27.83
CA GLY A 138 1.59 11.58 27.92
C GLY A 138 2.78 10.73 27.46
N VAL A 139 2.65 9.97 26.36
CA VAL A 139 3.73 9.12 25.84
C VAL A 139 4.90 10.01 25.37
N PRO A 140 6.11 9.87 25.94
CA PRO A 140 7.24 10.72 25.58
C PRO A 140 7.76 10.41 24.17
N PHE A 141 8.25 11.45 23.49
CA PHE A 141 9.00 11.28 22.24
C PHE A 141 10.32 10.52 22.50
N PRO A 142 10.73 9.56 21.65
CA PRO A 142 10.18 9.20 20.33
C PRO A 142 9.17 8.03 20.36
N PHE A 143 8.77 7.54 21.53
CA PHE A 143 7.88 6.38 21.63
C PHE A 143 6.47 6.67 21.08
N ASN A 144 6.04 7.92 21.15
CA ASN A 144 4.78 8.38 20.58
C ASN A 144 4.69 8.29 19.04
N LEU A 145 5.78 7.95 18.33
CA LEU A 145 5.75 7.74 16.88
C LEU A 145 5.24 6.34 16.51
N TRP A 146 5.49 5.36 17.38
CA TRP A 146 5.40 3.93 17.06
C TRP A 146 4.12 3.27 17.58
N GLY A 147 3.06 4.05 17.81
CA GLY A 147 1.75 3.54 18.19
C GLY A 147 1.19 2.55 17.16
N TRP A 148 0.69 1.42 17.63
CA TRP A 148 0.05 0.41 16.79
C TRP A 148 -1.38 0.84 16.47
N ASN A 149 -1.55 1.42 15.28
CA ASN A 149 -2.85 1.77 14.71
C ASN A 149 -3.04 1.07 13.36
N ILE A 150 -4.27 1.09 12.83
CA ILE A 150 -4.60 0.42 11.57
C ILE A 150 -3.76 0.94 10.39
N LEU A 151 -3.40 2.22 10.35
CA LEU A 151 -2.55 2.78 9.30
C LEU A 151 -1.13 2.20 9.39
N MET A 152 -0.60 2.05 10.59
CA MET A 152 0.71 1.43 10.82
C MET A 152 0.72 -0.02 10.32
N PHE A 153 -0.33 -0.80 10.62
CA PHE A 153 -0.48 -2.17 10.12
C PHE A 153 -0.60 -2.23 8.59
N ILE A 154 -1.38 -1.33 7.98
CA ILE A 154 -1.50 -1.25 6.53
C ILE A 154 -0.14 -0.89 5.90
N GLY A 155 0.58 0.06 6.49
CA GLY A 155 1.90 0.48 6.04
C GLY A 155 2.93 -0.65 6.05
N PHE A 156 2.98 -1.44 7.12
CA PHE A 156 3.82 -2.64 7.22
C PHE A 156 3.35 -3.79 6.32
N SER A 157 2.06 -3.85 5.98
CA SER A 157 1.51 -4.89 5.11
C SER A 157 1.86 -4.72 3.63
N GLN A 158 2.41 -3.55 3.24
CA GLN A 158 2.80 -3.25 1.86
C GLN A 158 4.05 -4.05 1.46
#